data_AF-A0A945DV48-F1
#
_entry.id   AF-A0A945DV48-F1
#
_cell.length_a   1.000
_cell.length_b   1.000
_cell.length_c   1.000
_cell.angle_alpha   90.00
_cell.angle_beta   90.00
_cell.angle_gamma   90.00
#
_symmetry.space_group_name_H-M   'P 1'
#
loop_
_entity.id
_entity.type
_entity.pdbx_description
1 polymer ?
#
loop_
_entity_poly.entity_id
_entity_poly.type
_entity_poly.pdbx_seq_one_letter_code
_entity_poly.pdbx_strand_id
1 'polypeptide(L)'
;SAEVQTGRVAHGGQAVRTGDCVIEMTFENPEPVLWVDAFIQDPGVSQTRQIPEGKASSVLLFHDGKLLALDGNGSGGGTFVTAAELPSDRFTRLTIRTNYEAKRFDVWVDGKPALAKLGFKDNSVARFHGAKRLAGANSYLDDFSLSTWGLDRDSDGDGLVDLDEVKFYGSYPLLADSDRDGASDAHEIAAKTHPADPGSIFAVKIDATAGGKTKLSIPTLTGIEYTLQRRAALGQGHWETLPGFENVPGDGSVQSFLETPDGRNYFYRGVIVNRLNAVNP
;
A
#
# COMPACT_ATOMS: atom_id res chain seq x y z
N SER A 1 13.32 9.28 23.81
CA SER A 1 13.15 7.87 24.21
C SER A 1 12.28 7.16 23.19
N ALA A 2 12.57 5.88 22.92
CA ALA A 2 11.77 5.05 22.01
C ALA A 2 11.21 3.86 22.80
N GLU A 3 9.93 3.53 22.59
CA GLU A 3 9.28 2.41 23.26
C GLU A 3 8.46 1.61 22.25
N VAL A 4 8.60 0.29 22.26
CA VAL A 4 7.78 -0.60 21.42
C VAL A 4 6.34 -0.61 21.95
N GLN A 5 5.38 -0.54 21.04
CA GLN A 5 3.95 -0.55 21.32
C GLN A 5 3.30 -1.68 20.53
N THR A 6 2.44 -2.46 21.19
CA THR A 6 1.66 -3.54 20.53
C THR A 6 0.18 -3.20 20.39
N GLY A 7 -0.32 -2.21 21.14
CA GLY A 7 -1.74 -1.80 21.13
C GLY A 7 -2.08 -0.66 20.17
N ARG A 8 -1.08 -0.05 19.53
CA ARG A 8 -1.25 1.04 18.55
C ARG A 8 -0.25 0.86 17.43
N VAL A 9 -0.70 0.25 16.34
CA VAL A 9 0.12 -0.20 15.19
C VAL A 9 -0.55 0.20 13.89
N ALA A 10 0.24 0.46 12.85
CA ALA A 10 -0.26 0.64 11.49
C ALA A 10 -0.38 -0.72 10.81
N HIS A 11 0.70 -1.51 10.86
CA HIS A 11 0.80 -2.83 10.24
C HIS A 11 1.50 -3.82 11.17
N GLY A 12 1.19 -5.11 11.01
CA GLY A 12 1.79 -6.17 11.82
C GLY A 12 1.42 -6.07 13.31
N GLY A 13 2.36 -6.38 14.19
CA GLY A 13 2.12 -6.51 15.64
C GLY A 13 2.79 -5.45 16.52
N GLN A 14 3.61 -4.55 15.95
CA GLN A 14 4.42 -3.61 16.73
C GLN A 14 4.63 -2.29 15.99
N ALA A 15 4.58 -1.18 16.72
CA ALA A 15 5.06 0.13 16.28
C ALA A 15 5.99 0.72 17.34
N VAL A 16 6.68 1.81 17.00
CA VAL A 16 7.56 2.51 17.94
C VAL A 16 6.96 3.86 18.33
N ARG A 17 6.68 4.05 19.62
CA ARG A 17 6.40 5.38 20.16
C ARG A 17 7.72 6.14 20.29
N THR A 18 7.81 7.25 19.57
CA THR A 18 8.97 8.13 19.53
C THR A 18 8.68 9.42 20.29
N GLY A 19 9.53 9.74 21.27
CA GLY A 19 9.70 11.09 21.81
C GLY A 19 10.79 11.82 21.05
N ASP A 20 11.69 12.52 21.75
CA ASP A 20 12.95 12.96 21.14
C ASP A 20 13.79 11.74 20.76
N CYS A 21 13.96 11.55 19.46
CA CYS A 21 14.63 10.41 18.86
C CYS A 21 15.49 10.87 17.68
N VAL A 22 16.72 10.35 17.64
CA VAL A 22 17.60 10.45 16.49
C VAL A 22 17.74 9.04 15.94
N ILE A 23 17.42 8.87 14.67
CA ILE A 23 17.79 7.69 13.90
C ILE A 23 19.06 8.07 13.17
N GLU A 24 20.21 7.61 13.67
CA GLU A 24 21.48 7.76 12.98
C GLU A 24 21.71 6.54 12.10
N MET A 25 21.91 6.76 10.81
CA MET A 25 22.28 5.71 9.87
C MET A 25 23.25 6.30 8.87
N THR A 26 24.46 5.78 8.83
CA THR A 26 25.39 6.09 7.76
C THR A 26 25.23 5.04 6.69
N PHE A 27 24.52 5.37 5.61
CA PHE A 27 24.58 4.56 4.40
C PHE A 27 25.82 4.97 3.62
N GLU A 28 26.69 4.00 3.34
CA GLU A 28 27.62 4.09 2.22
C GLU A 28 26.84 3.79 0.94
N ASN A 29 26.01 4.73 0.50
CA ASN A 29 25.29 4.58 -0.75
C ASN A 29 25.78 5.62 -1.77
N PRO A 30 26.34 5.20 -2.92
CA PRO A 30 26.73 6.10 -3.99
C PRO A 30 25.53 6.66 -4.78
N GLU A 31 24.32 6.11 -4.60
CA GLU A 31 23.16 6.51 -5.38
C GLU A 31 22.66 7.93 -5.03
N PRO A 32 22.38 8.78 -6.03
CA PRO A 32 21.97 10.17 -5.81
C PRO A 32 20.52 10.29 -5.31
N VAL A 33 19.73 9.23 -5.39
CA VAL A 33 18.30 9.23 -5.03
C VAL A 33 18.04 8.26 -3.90
N LEU A 34 17.40 8.74 -2.84
CA LEU A 34 16.93 7.94 -1.72
C LEU A 34 15.43 8.12 -1.56
N TRP A 35 14.74 7.02 -1.33
CA TRP A 35 13.35 7.01 -0.91
C TRP A 35 13.24 6.60 0.55
N VAL A 36 12.37 7.29 1.27
CA VAL A 36 12.00 6.99 2.66
C VAL A 36 10.50 6.77 2.68
N ASP A 37 10.04 5.67 3.27
CA ASP A 37 8.61 5.38 3.42
C ASP A 37 8.33 4.89 4.83
N ALA A 38 7.32 5.46 5.47
CA ALA A 38 6.94 5.09 6.83
C ALA A 38 5.47 5.42 7.11
N PHE A 39 4.89 4.72 8.08
CA PHE A 39 3.61 5.08 8.66
C PHE A 39 3.85 5.92 9.91
N ILE A 40 3.28 7.13 9.91
CA ILE A 40 3.44 8.07 11.02
C ILE A 40 2.07 8.47 11.54
N GLN A 41 1.92 8.43 12.87
CA GLN A 41 0.84 9.08 13.57
C GLN A 41 1.42 10.14 14.50
N ASP A 42 1.22 11.41 14.15
CA ASP A 42 1.73 12.56 14.89
C ASP A 42 0.61 13.61 15.06
N PRO A 43 0.24 13.97 16.29
CA PRO A 43 -0.77 15.00 16.53
C PRO A 43 -0.29 16.43 16.16
N GLY A 44 1.00 16.59 15.88
CA GLY A 44 1.65 17.85 15.60
C GLY A 44 1.88 18.72 16.85
N VAL A 45 2.51 19.86 16.63
CA VAL A 45 2.73 20.88 17.67
C VAL A 45 2.04 22.18 17.29
N SER A 46 1.54 22.93 18.27
CA SER A 46 0.94 24.26 18.05
C SER A 46 1.89 25.42 18.36
N GLN A 47 3.19 25.13 18.56
CA GLN A 47 4.20 26.15 18.82
C GLN A 47 4.56 26.91 17.54
N THR A 48 5.19 28.09 17.70
CA THR A 48 5.63 28.92 16.56
C THR A 48 6.53 28.13 15.61
N ARG A 49 6.23 28.21 14.30
CA ARG A 49 7.01 27.55 13.26
C ARG A 49 8.44 28.08 13.26
N GLN A 50 9.40 27.21 13.53
CA GLN A 50 10.82 27.53 13.45
C GLN A 50 11.50 26.53 12.52
N ILE A 51 12.43 27.03 11.71
CA ILE A 51 13.30 26.16 10.93
C ILE A 51 14.37 25.64 11.90
N PRO A 52 14.51 24.32 12.05
CA PRO A 52 15.52 23.73 12.93
C PRO A 52 16.95 24.22 12.67
N GLU A 53 17.75 24.32 13.73
CA GLU A 53 19.19 24.47 13.61
C GLU A 53 19.86 23.19 13.06
N GLY A 54 21.08 23.35 12.52
CA GLY A 54 21.85 22.27 11.93
C GLY A 54 21.60 22.05 10.44
N LYS A 55 22.25 21.03 9.90
CA LYS A 55 22.21 20.68 8.48
C LYS A 55 21.14 19.61 8.23
N ALA A 56 20.32 19.83 7.22
CA ALA A 56 19.36 18.85 6.73
C ALA A 56 19.13 19.08 5.23
N SER A 57 18.84 18.01 4.50
CA SER A 57 18.33 18.10 3.13
C SER A 57 16.86 18.51 3.16
N SER A 58 16.01 17.63 3.72
CA SER A 58 14.57 17.82 3.85
C SER A 58 14.17 18.12 5.29
N VAL A 59 13.13 18.94 5.47
CA VAL A 59 12.52 19.25 6.78
C VAL A 59 11.02 19.15 6.64
N LEU A 60 10.41 18.30 7.46
CA LEU A 60 8.96 18.19 7.60
C LEU A 60 8.54 18.65 8.99
N LEU A 61 7.36 19.25 9.07
CA LEU A 61 6.79 19.80 10.28
C LEU A 61 5.33 19.38 10.41
N PHE A 62 5.02 18.68 11.50
CA PHE A 62 3.67 18.35 11.91
C PHE A 62 3.15 19.48 12.81
N HIS A 63 2.22 20.30 12.31
CA HIS A 63 1.79 21.51 13.01
C HIS A 63 0.32 21.82 12.77
N ASP A 64 -0.43 22.01 13.85
CA ASP A 64 -1.87 22.28 13.87
C ASP A 64 -2.68 21.33 12.98
N GLY A 65 -2.42 20.02 13.10
CA GLY A 65 -3.10 18.98 12.32
C GLY A 65 -2.75 18.98 10.83
N LYS A 66 -1.58 19.52 10.44
CA LYS A 66 -1.10 19.55 9.06
C LYS A 66 0.31 19.01 8.95
N LEU A 67 0.61 18.44 7.80
CA LEU A 67 1.97 18.22 7.34
C LEU A 67 2.42 19.43 6.54
N LEU A 68 3.52 20.03 6.95
CA LEU A 68 4.22 21.05 6.18
C LEU A 68 5.60 20.53 5.80
N ALA A 69 6.10 20.99 4.66
CA ALA A 69 7.46 20.75 4.20
C ALA A 69 8.16 22.08 3.97
N LEU A 70 9.44 22.16 4.29
CA LEU A 70 10.24 23.35 4.00
C LEU A 70 10.71 23.33 2.54
N ASP A 71 10.27 24.30 1.73
CA ASP A 71 10.90 24.62 0.46
C ASP A 71 12.16 25.46 0.73
N GLY A 72 13.31 24.79 0.76
CA GLY A 72 14.56 25.34 1.22
C GLY A 72 15.29 26.17 0.16
N ASN A 73 16.06 27.16 0.62
CA ASN A 73 16.88 28.01 -0.23
C ASN A 73 18.32 27.49 -0.41
N GLY A 74 18.66 26.35 0.18
CA GLY A 74 20.00 25.74 0.14
C GLY A 74 21.04 26.32 1.10
N SER A 75 20.70 27.35 1.87
CA SER A 75 21.61 28.09 2.76
C SER A 75 21.13 28.10 4.23
N GLY A 76 20.29 27.14 4.61
CA GLY A 76 19.76 26.95 5.95
C GLY A 76 18.35 27.51 6.18
N GLY A 77 17.78 28.24 5.21
CA GLY A 77 16.45 28.85 5.29
C GLY A 77 15.47 28.31 4.25
N GLY A 78 14.30 28.93 4.16
CA GLY A 78 13.24 28.53 3.23
C GLY A 78 11.85 28.99 3.69
N THR A 79 10.82 28.50 2.99
CA THR A 79 9.42 28.76 3.32
C THR A 79 8.69 27.44 3.54
N PHE A 80 7.91 27.33 4.62
CA PHE A 80 7.06 26.16 4.83
C PHE A 80 5.84 26.21 3.91
N VAL A 81 5.61 25.10 3.21
CA VAL A 81 4.46 24.87 2.33
C VAL A 81 3.65 23.71 2.91
N THR A 82 2.33 23.85 2.93
CA THR A 82 1.44 22.78 3.39
C THR A 82 1.41 21.64 2.38
N ALA A 83 1.72 20.42 2.84
CA ALA A 83 1.65 19.20 2.03
C ALA A 83 0.26 18.55 2.10
N ALA A 84 -0.28 18.40 3.31
CA ALA A 84 -1.59 17.80 3.55
C ALA A 84 -2.15 18.19 4.92
N GLU A 85 -3.47 18.05 5.08
CA GLU A 85 -4.07 17.94 6.41
C GLU A 85 -3.80 16.53 6.95
N LEU A 86 -3.48 16.42 8.23
CA LEU A 86 -3.17 15.18 8.91
C LEU A 86 -4.18 14.89 10.01
N PRO A 87 -5.01 13.85 9.84
CA PRO A 87 -5.89 13.39 10.90
C PRO A 87 -5.06 12.73 12.02
N SER A 88 -5.21 13.22 13.26
CA SER A 88 -4.39 12.77 14.40
C SER A 88 -4.81 11.40 14.97
N ASP A 89 -5.95 10.87 14.54
CA ASP A 89 -6.57 9.64 15.03
C ASP A 89 -6.10 8.37 14.31
N ARG A 90 -5.46 8.50 13.15
CA ARG A 90 -4.91 7.37 12.37
C ARG A 90 -3.46 7.54 11.97
N PHE A 91 -2.85 6.45 11.50
CA PHE A 91 -1.55 6.51 10.82
C PHE A 91 -1.73 7.06 9.40
N THR A 92 -0.72 7.78 8.94
CA THR A 92 -0.63 8.30 7.57
C THR A 92 0.64 7.75 6.94
N ARG A 93 0.54 7.25 5.70
CA ARG A 93 1.74 6.83 4.94
C ARG A 93 2.44 8.08 4.44
N LEU A 94 3.69 8.25 4.83
CA LEU A 94 4.54 9.35 4.41
C LEU A 94 5.69 8.81 3.58
N THR A 95 5.77 9.29 2.35
CA THR A 95 6.84 8.91 1.42
C THR A 95 7.62 10.16 1.01
N ILE A 96 8.95 10.08 1.10
CA ILE A 96 9.86 11.17 0.75
C ILE A 96 10.86 10.65 -0.26
N ARG A 97 10.95 11.30 -1.41
CA ARG A 97 12.00 11.06 -2.38
C ARG A 97 12.99 12.19 -2.32
N THR A 98 14.24 11.90 -2.01
CA THR A 98 15.32 12.87 -1.93
C THR A 98 16.32 12.64 -3.07
N ASN A 99 16.56 13.65 -3.90
CA ASN A 99 17.60 13.67 -4.90
C ASN A 99 18.74 14.60 -4.44
N TYR A 100 19.85 14.00 -4.02
CA TYR A 100 21.03 14.70 -3.50
C TYR A 100 21.86 15.38 -4.59
N GLU A 101 21.77 14.98 -5.85
CA GLU A 101 22.44 15.66 -6.96
C GLU A 101 21.69 16.94 -7.34
N ALA A 102 20.39 16.83 -7.55
CA ALA A 102 19.52 17.95 -7.89
C ALA A 102 19.29 18.92 -6.70
N LYS A 103 19.63 18.50 -5.48
CA LYS A 103 19.31 19.21 -4.23
C LYS A 103 17.82 19.49 -4.12
N ARG A 104 17.01 18.47 -4.39
CA ARG A 104 15.54 18.53 -4.38
C ARG A 104 14.92 17.33 -3.69
N PHE A 105 13.75 17.52 -3.11
CA PHE A 105 12.94 16.42 -2.59
C PHE A 105 11.45 16.59 -2.94
N ASP A 106 10.77 15.45 -2.95
CA ASP A 106 9.35 15.29 -3.24
C ASP A 106 8.68 14.59 -2.05
N VAL A 107 7.40 14.84 -1.82
CA VAL A 107 6.61 14.32 -0.69
C VAL A 107 5.29 13.75 -1.20
N TRP A 108 4.96 12.54 -0.77
CA TRP A 108 3.65 11.91 -0.95
C TRP A 108 3.02 11.65 0.41
N VAL A 109 1.70 11.72 0.44
CA VAL A 109 0.86 11.46 1.61
C VAL A 109 -0.22 10.46 1.20
N ASP A 110 -0.31 9.34 1.93
CA ASP A 110 -1.21 8.22 1.62
C ASP A 110 -1.10 7.75 0.16
N GLY A 111 0.14 7.63 -0.34
CA GLY A 111 0.46 7.20 -1.70
C GLY A 111 0.15 8.25 -2.80
N LYS A 112 -0.35 9.44 -2.44
CA LYS A 112 -0.68 10.50 -3.40
C LYS A 112 0.41 11.58 -3.42
N PRO A 113 0.86 12.05 -4.60
CA PRO A 113 1.79 13.16 -4.68
C PRO A 113 1.23 14.40 -3.98
N ALA A 114 1.96 14.94 -3.01
CA ALA A 114 1.54 16.08 -2.20
C ALA A 114 2.35 17.34 -2.54
N LEU A 115 3.68 17.24 -2.55
CA LEU A 115 4.59 18.32 -2.94
C LEU A 115 5.73 17.77 -3.80
N ALA A 116 6.21 18.57 -4.75
CA ALA A 116 7.27 18.16 -5.65
C ALA A 116 8.31 19.27 -5.83
N LYS A 117 9.56 18.87 -6.10
CA LYS A 117 10.69 19.74 -6.43
C LYS A 117 11.00 20.79 -5.36
N LEU A 118 10.82 20.46 -4.09
CA LEU A 118 11.18 21.32 -2.97
C LEU A 118 12.70 21.43 -2.85
N GLY A 119 13.21 22.63 -2.61
CA GLY A 119 14.63 22.90 -2.39
C GLY A 119 15.14 22.32 -1.08
N PHE A 120 16.41 21.90 -1.05
CA PHE A 120 17.04 21.52 0.21
C PHE A 120 17.15 22.69 1.18
N LYS A 121 17.03 22.42 2.48
CA LYS A 121 17.38 23.40 3.51
C LYS A 121 18.86 23.81 3.38
N ASP A 122 19.77 22.85 3.30
CA ASP A 122 21.22 23.08 3.15
C ASP A 122 21.80 22.23 2.02
N ASN A 123 22.35 22.88 0.99
CA ASN A 123 22.91 22.22 -0.19
C ASN A 123 24.23 21.48 0.07
N SER A 124 24.89 21.72 1.21
CA SER A 124 26.08 20.98 1.62
C SER A 124 25.78 19.54 2.03
N VAL A 125 24.50 19.19 2.27
CA VAL A 125 24.09 17.81 2.49
C VAL A 125 24.17 17.04 1.17
N ALA A 126 25.03 16.02 1.13
CA ALA A 126 25.33 15.24 -0.08
C ALA A 126 24.81 13.80 -0.03
N ARG A 127 24.41 13.31 1.15
CA ARG A 127 23.89 11.95 1.34
C ARG A 127 23.04 11.88 2.61
N PHE A 128 22.28 10.79 2.72
CA PHE A 128 21.56 10.48 3.95
C PHE A 128 22.54 10.07 5.06
N HIS A 129 22.35 10.66 6.23
CA HIS A 129 23.15 10.35 7.43
C HIS A 129 22.27 10.09 8.66
N GLY A 130 20.95 10.04 8.47
CA GLY A 130 19.98 9.86 9.54
C GLY A 130 18.76 10.77 9.41
N ALA A 131 17.79 10.50 10.28
CA ALA A 131 16.60 11.31 10.47
C ALA A 131 16.51 11.71 11.94
N LYS A 132 16.26 13.00 12.20
CA LYS A 132 16.12 13.52 13.55
C LYS A 132 14.71 14.04 13.76
N ARG A 133 14.03 13.52 14.78
CA ARG A 133 12.81 14.11 15.30
C ARG A 133 13.20 15.14 16.36
N LEU A 134 12.73 16.37 16.19
CA LEU A 134 12.97 17.48 17.11
C LEU A 134 11.68 17.77 17.87
N ALA A 135 11.74 17.63 19.20
CA ALA A 135 10.80 18.12 20.22
C ALA A 135 9.32 18.28 19.81
N GLY A 136 8.45 17.45 20.40
CA GLY A 136 7.01 17.55 20.24
C GLY A 136 6.25 16.55 21.09
N ALA A 137 4.95 16.41 20.82
CA ALA A 137 4.13 15.35 21.40
C ALA A 137 4.65 13.95 21.00
N ASN A 138 4.21 12.93 21.72
CA ASN A 138 4.51 11.54 21.37
C ASN A 138 3.96 11.23 19.98
N SER A 139 4.77 10.62 19.13
CA SER A 139 4.35 10.11 17.83
C SER A 139 4.65 8.65 17.68
N TYR A 140 3.89 8.01 16.82
CA TYR A 140 4.07 6.60 16.51
C TYR A 140 4.67 6.51 15.12
N LEU A 141 5.79 5.80 15.03
CA LEU A 141 6.44 5.44 13.78
C LEU A 141 6.27 3.94 13.62
N ASP A 142 5.81 3.53 12.45
CA ASP A 142 5.68 2.14 12.08
C ASP A 142 6.22 1.93 10.67
N ASP A 143 6.72 0.73 10.43
CA ASP A 143 7.09 0.22 9.11
C ASP A 143 7.98 1.18 8.29
N PHE A 144 9.02 1.69 8.94
CA PHE A 144 10.00 2.60 8.35
C PHE A 144 10.95 1.85 7.42
N SER A 145 11.09 2.36 6.20
CA SER A 145 11.92 1.77 5.15
C SER A 145 12.71 2.82 4.38
N LEU A 146 13.86 2.39 3.85
CA LEU A 146 14.76 3.19 3.03
C LEU A 146 15.11 2.38 1.77
N SER A 147 14.94 2.97 0.59
CA SER A 147 15.23 2.30 -0.69
C SER A 147 15.91 3.23 -1.69
N THR A 148 16.71 2.67 -2.61
CA THR A 148 17.32 3.44 -3.73
C THR A 148 16.87 2.97 -5.11
N TRP A 149 15.99 1.97 -5.18
CA TRP A 149 15.50 1.41 -6.44
C TRP A 149 14.15 1.99 -6.89
N GLY A 150 13.57 2.92 -6.12
CA GLY A 150 12.19 3.39 -6.33
C GLY A 150 11.23 2.76 -5.32
N LEU A 151 10.08 3.39 -5.10
CA LEU A 151 8.99 2.82 -4.30
C LEU A 151 7.70 2.60 -5.08
N ASP A 152 7.64 3.00 -6.37
CA ASP A 152 6.44 2.92 -7.23
C ASP A 152 6.70 2.07 -8.49
N ARG A 153 7.77 1.27 -8.50
CA ARG A 153 8.08 0.39 -9.63
C ARG A 153 7.17 -0.83 -9.54
N ASP A 154 6.58 -1.22 -10.66
CA ASP A 154 5.83 -2.45 -10.86
C ASP A 154 6.58 -3.19 -11.98
N SER A 155 7.47 -4.11 -11.61
CA SER A 155 8.45 -4.64 -12.58
C SER A 155 7.92 -5.79 -13.42
N ASP A 156 6.93 -6.52 -12.92
CA ASP A 156 6.28 -7.61 -13.65
C ASP A 156 4.93 -7.21 -14.26
N GLY A 157 4.40 -6.02 -13.91
CA GLY A 157 3.23 -5.41 -14.53
C GLY A 157 1.92 -6.01 -14.04
N ASP A 158 1.89 -6.60 -12.85
CA ASP A 158 0.70 -7.24 -12.29
C ASP A 158 -0.26 -6.25 -11.61
N GLY A 159 0.20 -5.02 -11.39
CA GLY A 159 -0.55 -3.94 -10.76
C GLY A 159 -0.28 -3.75 -9.27
N LEU A 160 0.62 -4.54 -8.69
CA LEU A 160 1.26 -4.27 -7.41
C LEU A 160 2.59 -3.56 -7.63
N VAL A 161 3.08 -2.93 -6.56
CA VAL A 161 4.32 -2.18 -6.59
C VAL A 161 5.38 -3.02 -5.88
N ASP A 162 6.58 -3.13 -6.46
CA ASP A 162 7.72 -3.94 -6.01
C ASP A 162 7.94 -3.85 -4.48
N LEU A 163 7.83 -2.65 -3.92
CA LEU A 163 8.01 -2.46 -2.49
C LEU A 163 6.87 -3.09 -1.69
N ASP A 164 5.64 -2.84 -2.10
CA ASP A 164 4.45 -3.29 -1.38
C ASP A 164 4.34 -4.83 -1.41
N GLU A 165 4.72 -5.43 -2.53
CA GLU A 165 4.89 -6.88 -2.69
C GLU A 165 5.80 -7.49 -1.62
N VAL A 166 7.04 -7.01 -1.53
CA VAL A 166 8.03 -7.54 -0.56
C VAL A 166 7.63 -7.25 0.88
N LYS A 167 7.05 -6.08 1.12
CA LYS A 167 6.84 -5.54 2.48
C LYS A 167 5.54 -6.02 3.12
N PHE A 168 4.46 -6.12 2.34
CA PHE A 168 3.12 -6.37 2.87
C PHE A 168 2.55 -7.71 2.43
N TYR A 169 2.82 -8.11 1.20
CA TYR A 169 2.15 -9.26 0.58
C TYR A 169 3.00 -10.53 0.64
N GLY A 170 4.31 -10.39 0.86
CA GLY A 170 5.25 -11.51 0.86
C GLY A 170 5.43 -12.12 -0.53
N SER A 171 5.13 -11.33 -1.57
CA SER A 171 5.24 -11.72 -2.98
C SER A 171 6.58 -11.25 -3.58
N TYR A 172 6.82 -11.59 -4.84
CA TYR A 172 8.08 -11.42 -5.54
C TYR A 172 7.96 -10.39 -6.67
N PRO A 173 8.66 -9.24 -6.57
CA PRO A 173 8.54 -8.11 -7.51
C PRO A 173 8.84 -8.34 -8.98
N LEU A 174 9.32 -9.52 -9.34
CA LEU A 174 9.74 -9.84 -10.70
C LEU A 174 8.87 -10.96 -11.30
N LEU A 175 7.83 -11.38 -10.58
CA LEU A 175 6.96 -12.50 -10.90
C LEU A 175 5.53 -12.10 -10.59
N ALA A 176 4.78 -11.77 -11.65
CA ALA A 176 3.37 -11.40 -11.51
C ALA A 176 2.51 -12.48 -10.82
N ASP A 177 3.00 -13.72 -10.78
CA ASP A 177 2.43 -14.87 -10.08
C ASP A 177 3.58 -15.52 -9.30
N SER A 178 3.66 -15.19 -8.02
CA SER A 178 4.81 -15.47 -7.16
C SER A 178 4.95 -16.94 -6.81
N ASP A 179 3.84 -17.64 -6.59
CA ASP A 179 3.81 -19.06 -6.25
C ASP A 179 3.54 -20.00 -7.44
N ARG A 180 3.19 -19.43 -8.59
CA ARG A 180 2.97 -20.09 -9.88
C ARG A 180 1.73 -20.97 -9.91
N ASP A 181 0.69 -20.60 -9.19
CA ASP A 181 -0.60 -21.31 -9.19
C ASP A 181 -1.54 -20.89 -10.34
N GLY A 182 -1.19 -19.81 -11.05
CA GLY A 182 -1.92 -19.26 -12.20
C GLY A 182 -2.80 -18.05 -11.88
N ALA A 183 -2.89 -17.61 -10.63
CA ALA A 183 -3.40 -16.30 -10.23
C ALA A 183 -2.25 -15.30 -10.13
N SER A 184 -2.49 -14.03 -10.46
CA SER A 184 -1.47 -13.01 -10.21
C SER A 184 -1.55 -12.52 -8.78
N ASP A 185 -0.47 -12.03 -8.21
CA ASP A 185 -0.39 -11.59 -6.82
C ASP A 185 -1.46 -10.52 -6.53
N ALA A 186 -1.66 -9.56 -7.46
CA ALA A 186 -2.74 -8.58 -7.40
C ALA A 186 -4.15 -9.19 -7.31
N HIS A 187 -4.43 -10.25 -8.09
CA HIS A 187 -5.73 -10.93 -8.08
C HIS A 187 -5.93 -11.69 -6.77
N GLU A 188 -4.88 -12.30 -6.25
CA GLU A 188 -4.93 -13.02 -4.98
C GLU A 188 -5.20 -12.09 -3.81
N ILE A 189 -4.50 -10.95 -3.74
CA ILE A 189 -4.78 -9.91 -2.75
C ILE A 189 -6.23 -9.42 -2.86
N ALA A 190 -6.74 -9.23 -4.08
CA ALA A 190 -8.13 -8.86 -4.30
C ALA A 190 -9.13 -9.95 -3.84
N ALA A 191 -8.75 -11.22 -3.99
CA ALA A 191 -9.51 -12.39 -3.54
C ALA A 191 -9.32 -12.74 -2.05
N LYS A 192 -8.42 -12.02 -1.36
CA LYS A 192 -7.93 -12.31 0.00
C LYS A 192 -7.33 -13.71 0.14
N THR A 193 -6.65 -14.16 -0.91
CA THR A 193 -5.76 -15.32 -0.87
C THR A 193 -4.31 -14.88 -0.68
N HIS A 194 -3.36 -15.81 -0.71
CA HIS A 194 -1.99 -15.57 -0.26
C HIS A 194 -0.98 -15.77 -1.41
N PRO A 195 -0.34 -14.70 -1.92
CA PRO A 195 0.50 -14.73 -3.13
C PRO A 195 1.70 -15.69 -3.14
N ALA A 196 2.16 -16.10 -1.96
CA ALA A 196 3.27 -17.06 -1.83
C ALA A 196 2.85 -18.48 -1.43
N ASP A 197 1.55 -18.80 -1.43
CA ASP A 197 1.02 -20.11 -1.05
C ASP A 197 0.12 -20.68 -2.15
N PRO A 198 0.61 -21.64 -2.96
CA PRO A 198 -0.13 -22.16 -4.12
C PRO A 198 -1.34 -23.02 -3.72
N GLY A 199 -1.54 -23.27 -2.43
CA GLY A 199 -2.76 -23.88 -1.88
C GLY A 199 -3.87 -22.87 -1.58
N SER A 200 -3.53 -21.58 -1.52
CA SER A 200 -4.43 -20.48 -1.21
C SER A 200 -5.03 -19.92 -2.50
N ILE A 201 -5.96 -20.65 -3.12
CA ILE A 201 -6.52 -20.28 -4.42
C ILE A 201 -8.02 -19.94 -4.35
N PHE A 202 -8.41 -18.84 -4.99
CA PHE A 202 -9.81 -18.56 -5.30
C PHE A 202 -10.17 -19.20 -6.65
N ALA A 203 -10.77 -20.40 -6.60
CA ALA A 203 -11.13 -21.15 -7.80
C ALA A 203 -12.63 -21.51 -7.83
N VAL A 204 -13.24 -21.38 -9.00
CA VAL A 204 -14.55 -21.97 -9.29
C VAL A 204 -14.38 -23.47 -9.46
N LYS A 205 -14.95 -24.25 -8.54
CA LYS A 205 -15.00 -25.71 -8.65
C LYS A 205 -16.19 -26.14 -9.48
N ILE A 206 -15.96 -27.04 -10.43
CA ILE A 206 -16.96 -27.54 -11.36
C ILE A 206 -17.12 -29.03 -11.14
N ASP A 207 -18.29 -29.46 -10.66
CA ASP A 207 -18.63 -30.86 -10.45
C ASP A 207 -19.78 -31.27 -11.37
N ALA A 208 -19.66 -32.41 -12.03
CA ALA A 208 -20.78 -33.01 -12.75
C ALA A 208 -21.76 -33.66 -11.75
N THR A 209 -23.05 -33.42 -11.91
CA THR A 209 -24.09 -34.03 -11.07
C THR A 209 -25.00 -34.96 -11.87
N ALA A 210 -25.71 -35.85 -11.16
CA ALA A 210 -26.65 -36.78 -11.76
C ALA A 210 -27.72 -36.02 -12.58
N GLY A 211 -28.01 -36.50 -13.79
CA GLY A 211 -29.00 -35.88 -14.68
C GLY A 211 -28.46 -34.79 -15.62
N GLY A 212 -27.14 -34.70 -15.83
CA GLY A 212 -26.54 -33.81 -16.84
C GLY A 212 -26.41 -32.34 -16.41
N LYS A 213 -26.57 -32.05 -15.12
CA LYS A 213 -26.40 -30.70 -14.55
C LYS A 213 -24.96 -30.50 -14.07
N THR A 214 -24.49 -29.27 -14.18
CA THR A 214 -23.17 -28.85 -13.70
C THR A 214 -23.33 -28.09 -12.39
N LYS A 215 -22.66 -28.54 -11.34
CA LYS A 215 -22.57 -27.81 -10.08
C LYS A 215 -21.33 -26.93 -10.11
N LEU A 216 -21.54 -25.63 -9.98
CA LEU A 216 -20.47 -24.65 -9.79
C LEU A 216 -20.40 -24.31 -8.30
N SER A 217 -19.21 -24.31 -7.73
CA SER A 217 -19.00 -23.97 -6.32
C SER A 217 -17.88 -22.94 -6.18
N ILE A 218 -18.08 -21.92 -5.35
CA ILE A 218 -17.05 -20.93 -5.03
C ILE A 218 -16.89 -20.78 -3.51
N PRO A 219 -15.66 -20.71 -2.99
CA PRO A 219 -15.45 -20.26 -1.63
C PRO A 219 -15.82 -18.77 -1.56
N THR A 220 -16.62 -18.37 -0.57
CA THR A 220 -16.99 -16.96 -0.40
C THR A 220 -16.49 -16.40 0.92
N LEU A 221 -16.21 -15.12 0.96
CA LEU A 221 -15.79 -14.40 2.15
C LEU A 221 -16.83 -13.36 2.56
N THR A 222 -17.06 -13.25 3.86
CA THR A 222 -17.97 -12.24 4.43
C THR A 222 -17.54 -10.83 4.00
N GLY A 223 -18.51 -10.05 3.51
CA GLY A 223 -18.29 -8.65 3.08
C GLY A 223 -17.81 -8.48 1.64
N ILE A 224 -17.67 -9.57 0.88
CA ILE A 224 -17.37 -9.55 -0.56
C ILE A 224 -18.58 -10.07 -1.34
N GLU A 225 -18.91 -9.40 -2.44
CA GLU A 225 -19.96 -9.84 -3.36
C GLU A 225 -19.37 -10.51 -4.61
N TYR A 226 -20.00 -11.61 -5.03
CA TYR A 226 -19.55 -12.46 -6.12
C TYR A 226 -20.60 -12.55 -7.23
N THR A 227 -20.16 -12.44 -8.47
CA THR A 227 -20.97 -12.71 -9.65
C THR A 227 -20.34 -13.85 -10.44
N LEU A 228 -21.11 -14.90 -10.72
CA LEU A 228 -20.66 -15.96 -11.63
C LEU A 228 -21.07 -15.60 -13.04
N GLN A 229 -20.13 -15.73 -13.97
CA GLN A 229 -20.36 -15.48 -15.37
C GLN A 229 -19.96 -16.68 -16.22
N ARG A 230 -20.61 -16.82 -17.36
CA ARG A 230 -20.31 -17.82 -18.36
C ARG A 230 -20.08 -17.22 -19.74
N ARG A 231 -19.41 -17.98 -20.61
CA ARG A 231 -19.35 -17.70 -22.05
C ARG A 231 -19.21 -18.99 -22.85
N ALA A 232 -19.65 -19.00 -24.11
CA ALA A 232 -19.62 -20.18 -24.96
C ALA A 232 -18.27 -20.44 -25.67
N ALA A 233 -17.38 -19.44 -25.76
CA ALA A 233 -16.10 -19.56 -26.46
C ALA A 233 -14.95 -18.83 -25.74
N LEU A 234 -13.74 -19.39 -25.82
CA LEU A 234 -12.50 -18.71 -25.41
C LEU A 234 -12.14 -17.64 -26.45
N GLY A 235 -11.89 -16.40 -26.01
CA GLY A 235 -11.36 -15.32 -26.85
C GLY A 235 -12.37 -14.62 -27.77
N GLN A 236 -13.61 -15.08 -27.88
CA GLN A 236 -14.70 -14.42 -28.62
C GLN A 236 -16.02 -14.48 -27.83
N GLY A 237 -16.88 -13.48 -28.00
CA GLY A 237 -18.18 -13.37 -27.31
C GLY A 237 -18.12 -12.58 -25.99
N HIS A 238 -19.30 -12.36 -25.39
CA HIS A 238 -19.45 -11.62 -24.14
C HIS A 238 -19.62 -12.59 -22.95
N TRP A 239 -19.16 -12.16 -21.78
CA TRP A 239 -19.47 -12.83 -20.52
C TRP A 239 -20.91 -12.50 -20.12
N GLU A 240 -21.70 -13.52 -19.83
CA GLU A 240 -23.07 -13.41 -19.36
C GLU A 240 -23.15 -13.80 -17.89
N THR A 241 -23.83 -12.99 -17.09
CA THR A 241 -24.09 -13.31 -15.68
C THR A 241 -25.05 -14.50 -15.57
N LEU A 242 -24.73 -15.43 -14.67
CA LEU A 242 -25.59 -16.57 -14.38
C LEU A 242 -26.85 -16.11 -13.60
N PRO A 243 -28.06 -16.49 -14.03
CA PRO A 243 -29.28 -16.18 -13.30
C PRO A 243 -29.23 -16.71 -11.87
N GLY A 244 -29.49 -15.83 -10.89
CA GLY A 244 -29.46 -16.19 -9.46
C GLY A 244 -28.07 -16.19 -8.82
N PHE A 245 -27.03 -15.78 -9.57
CA PHE A 245 -25.68 -15.63 -9.04
C PHE A 245 -25.06 -14.28 -9.44
N GLU A 246 -25.83 -13.21 -9.28
CA GLU A 246 -25.40 -11.82 -9.47
C GLU A 246 -25.30 -11.14 -8.10
N ASN A 247 -24.12 -10.57 -7.81
CA ASN A 247 -23.82 -9.85 -6.56
C ASN A 247 -24.19 -10.64 -5.30
N VAL A 248 -23.92 -11.94 -5.30
CA VAL A 248 -24.19 -12.82 -4.17
C VAL A 248 -23.22 -12.46 -3.03
N PRO A 249 -23.72 -12.02 -1.87
CA PRO A 249 -22.86 -11.70 -0.74
C PRO A 249 -22.26 -13.00 -0.17
N GLY A 250 -20.96 -12.98 0.06
CA GLY A 250 -20.28 -14.06 0.73
C GLY A 250 -20.62 -14.12 2.22
N ASP A 251 -20.64 -15.33 2.76
CA ASP A 251 -20.95 -15.61 4.15
C ASP A 251 -19.84 -16.40 4.86
N GLY A 252 -18.69 -16.60 4.20
CA GLY A 252 -17.59 -17.42 4.71
C GLY A 252 -17.72 -18.90 4.36
N SER A 253 -18.80 -19.31 3.69
CA SER A 253 -19.03 -20.68 3.26
C SER A 253 -18.80 -20.87 1.76
N VAL A 254 -18.79 -22.13 1.33
CA VAL A 254 -18.80 -22.47 -0.10
C VAL A 254 -20.22 -22.34 -0.62
N GLN A 255 -20.44 -21.39 -1.52
CA GLN A 255 -21.72 -21.22 -2.22
C GLN A 255 -21.72 -22.09 -3.47
N SER A 256 -22.85 -22.75 -3.73
CA SER A 256 -23.00 -23.64 -4.89
C SER A 256 -24.24 -23.30 -5.71
N PHE A 257 -24.11 -23.42 -7.03
CA PHE A 257 -25.17 -23.24 -8.00
C PHE A 257 -25.25 -24.45 -8.93
N LEU A 258 -26.48 -24.87 -9.28
CA LEU A 258 -26.70 -25.90 -10.29
C LEU A 258 -27.10 -25.25 -11.60
N GLU A 259 -26.26 -25.39 -12.59
CA GLU A 259 -26.54 -25.02 -13.96
C GLU A 259 -27.03 -26.23 -14.76
N THR A 260 -27.97 -25.99 -15.66
CA THR A 260 -28.39 -26.98 -16.66
C THR A 260 -27.83 -26.51 -18.01
N PRO A 261 -26.72 -27.10 -18.49
CA PRO A 261 -26.17 -26.75 -19.79
C PRO A 261 -27.20 -27.04 -20.89
N ASP A 262 -27.31 -26.17 -21.88
CA ASP A 262 -28.18 -26.34 -23.06
C ASP A 262 -27.61 -27.36 -24.08
N GLY A 263 -26.67 -28.20 -23.65
CA GLY A 263 -25.90 -29.12 -24.48
C GLY A 263 -24.60 -28.53 -25.04
N ARG A 264 -24.28 -27.26 -24.77
CA ARG A 264 -23.01 -26.63 -25.15
C ARG A 264 -21.99 -26.67 -24.03
N ASN A 265 -20.71 -26.59 -24.41
CA ASN A 265 -19.62 -26.36 -23.47
C ASN A 265 -19.54 -24.86 -23.15
N TYR A 266 -19.39 -24.53 -21.86
CA TYR A 266 -19.24 -23.17 -21.38
C TYR A 266 -17.94 -23.02 -20.59
N PHE A 267 -17.41 -21.81 -20.61
CA PHE A 267 -16.35 -21.35 -19.72
C PHE A 267 -16.96 -20.52 -18.61
N TYR A 268 -16.47 -20.70 -17.39
CA TYR A 268 -16.96 -20.02 -16.20
C TYR A 268 -15.89 -19.15 -15.59
N ARG A 269 -16.30 -18.06 -14.94
CA ARG A 269 -15.47 -17.28 -14.04
C ARG A 269 -16.28 -16.75 -12.86
N GLY A 270 -15.61 -16.62 -11.72
CA GLY A 270 -16.09 -15.80 -10.61
C GLY A 270 -15.56 -14.38 -10.76
N VAL A 271 -16.42 -13.40 -10.57
CA VAL A 271 -16.05 -11.98 -10.54
C VAL A 271 -16.33 -11.46 -9.14
N ILE A 272 -15.33 -10.83 -8.54
CA ILE A 272 -15.49 -10.07 -7.29
C ILE A 272 -16.01 -8.70 -7.68
N VAL A 273 -17.24 -8.36 -7.28
CA VAL A 273 -17.94 -7.17 -7.81
C VAL A 273 -17.85 -5.98 -6.86
N ASN A 274 -17.97 -6.22 -5.56
CA ASN A 274 -17.94 -5.16 -4.57
C ASN A 274 -17.36 -5.64 -3.25
N ARG A 275 -16.54 -4.79 -2.66
CA ARG A 275 -16.41 -4.74 -1.20
C ARG A 275 -17.66 -3.99 -0.74
N LEU A 276 -18.52 -4.58 0.07
CA LEU A 276 -19.46 -3.76 0.83
C LEU A 276 -18.61 -2.68 1.52
N ASN A 277 -18.87 -1.42 1.18
CA ASN A 277 -18.14 -0.27 1.70
C ASN A 277 -17.95 -0.41 3.22
N ALA A 278 -16.73 -0.71 3.65
CA ALA A 278 -16.18 0.04 4.76
C ALA A 278 -15.74 1.35 4.10
N VAL A 279 -16.57 2.39 4.00
CA VAL A 279 -16.74 3.35 5.10
C VAL A 279 -15.78 3.02 6.26
N ASN A 280 -14.49 3.28 5.99
CA ASN A 280 -13.51 3.98 6.81
C ASN A 280 -13.35 3.63 8.31
N PRO A 281 -12.12 3.71 8.85
CA PRO A 281 -11.22 4.87 8.70
C PRO A 281 -9.82 4.60 8.14
#